data_AF-A0A0F6AK60-F1
#
_entry.id   AF-A0A0F6AK60-F1
#
_cell.length_a   1.000
_cell.length_b   1.000
_cell.length_c   1.000
_cell.angle_alpha   90.00
_cell.angle_beta   90.00
_cell.angle_gamma   90.00
#
_symmetry.space_group_name_H-M   'P 1'
#
loop_
_entity.id
_entity.type
_entity.pdbx_description
1 polymer ?
#
loop_
_entity_poly.entity_id
_entity_poly.type
_entity_poly.pdbx_seq_one_letter_code
_entity_poly.pdbx_strand_id
1 'polypeptide(L)'
;MALLEVKNLKTYFFTDEGVVKAVDGVSFEIEEGKTLGVVGESGCGKSVTARSIIKLLGTTGRIVSGEILYNMDGKVVDLAKFSKEEIRKVRGRHIAMIFQEPMAAFSPVYTVGDQIIEGMVYHFKISKEEARERAIELLRRVGIPKPEKMIDAYPFEYSGGMRQRAMIAMALSCNPRLLIADEPTTALDVTIQAQVLDLLRELQKDYNMSIMMITHNMGVVAEMSDHVVVMYLGRVVESAPVEELFYNPKHPYTSLLLRSIPVVGKRVERLEVIEGDVPDPRNMPKGCRFHPRCPYRMKGLCDEKEPVEVEVGPGHKVSCFLYGGTEDGAS
;
A
#
# COMPACT_ATOMS: atom_id res chain seq x y z
N MET A 1 -13.48 -4.41 13.21
CA MET A 1 -12.45 -4.96 14.14
C MET A 1 -11.15 -5.04 13.36
N ALA A 2 -10.03 -4.55 13.88
CA ALA A 2 -8.79 -4.44 13.13
C ALA A 2 -8.21 -5.83 12.78
N LEU A 3 -7.94 -6.04 11.49
CA LEU A 3 -7.18 -7.18 10.99
C LEU A 3 -5.66 -6.93 11.14
N LEU A 4 -5.23 -5.71 10.86
CA LEU A 4 -3.86 -5.24 10.99
C LEU A 4 -3.85 -3.88 11.67
N GLU A 5 -2.96 -3.69 12.65
CA GLU A 5 -2.71 -2.41 13.29
C GLU A 5 -1.19 -2.15 13.29
N VAL A 6 -0.78 -1.06 12.65
CA VAL A 6 0.60 -0.59 12.60
C VAL A 6 0.76 0.54 13.60
N LYS A 7 1.72 0.43 14.52
CA LYS A 7 1.94 1.43 15.60
C LYS A 7 3.35 1.98 15.56
N ASN A 8 3.47 3.29 15.34
CA ASN A 8 4.71 4.04 15.41
C ASN A 8 5.87 3.34 14.68
N LEU A 9 5.55 2.77 13.51
CA LEU A 9 6.49 1.98 12.72
C LEU A 9 7.61 2.88 12.24
N LYS A 10 8.86 2.47 12.48
CA LYS A 10 10.05 3.14 11.99
C LYS A 10 10.89 2.15 11.20
N THR A 11 11.01 2.37 9.89
CA THR A 11 11.84 1.57 8.99
C THR A 11 12.86 2.47 8.32
N TYR A 12 14.12 2.25 8.67
CA TYR A 12 15.25 3.06 8.19
C TYR A 12 16.17 2.23 7.30
N PHE A 13 16.84 2.89 6.37
CA PHE A 13 17.88 2.31 5.55
C PHE A 13 19.24 2.89 5.96
N PHE A 14 20.19 2.01 6.20
CA PHE A 14 21.56 2.37 6.56
C PHE A 14 22.43 2.19 5.31
N THR A 15 22.86 3.29 4.71
CA THR A 15 23.73 3.32 3.53
C THR A 15 25.06 3.96 3.87
N ASP A 16 26.04 3.84 2.98
CA ASP A 16 27.36 4.45 3.16
C ASP A 16 27.29 5.99 3.19
N GLU A 17 26.24 6.57 2.60
CA GLU A 17 25.98 8.01 2.57
C GLU A 17 25.14 8.52 3.75
N GLY A 18 24.71 7.64 4.65
CA GLY A 18 23.96 8.00 5.86
C GLY A 18 22.70 7.17 6.09
N VAL A 19 21.83 7.68 6.97
CA VAL A 19 20.58 6.98 7.36
C VAL A 19 19.39 7.64 6.69
N VAL A 20 18.68 6.88 5.86
CA VAL A 20 17.42 7.31 5.24
C VAL A 20 16.24 6.84 6.09
N LYS A 21 15.48 7.80 6.64
CA LYS A 21 14.29 7.53 7.45
C LYS A 21 13.04 7.36 6.57
N ALA A 22 13.00 6.27 5.81
CA ALA A 22 11.96 6.04 4.80
C ALA A 22 10.54 5.92 5.41
N VAL A 23 10.43 5.33 6.60
CA VAL A 23 9.20 5.28 7.39
C VAL A 23 9.59 5.68 8.81
N ASP A 24 8.92 6.67 9.39
CA ASP A 24 9.32 7.27 10.65
C ASP A 24 8.11 7.60 11.50
N GLY A 25 7.56 6.63 12.23
CA GLY A 25 6.43 6.83 13.14
C GLY A 25 5.08 6.77 12.43
N VAL A 26 4.96 5.87 11.44
CA VAL A 26 3.69 5.62 10.75
C VAL A 26 2.79 4.76 11.62
N SER A 27 1.53 5.18 11.78
CA SER A 27 0.50 4.42 12.47
C SER A 27 -0.78 4.42 11.63
N PHE A 28 -1.45 3.29 11.54
CA PHE A 28 -2.76 3.12 10.90
C PHE A 28 -3.33 1.74 11.22
N GLU A 29 -4.60 1.53 10.92
CA GLU A 29 -5.25 0.23 11.01
C GLU A 29 -5.92 -0.16 9.69
N ILE A 30 -6.10 -1.46 9.50
CA ILE A 30 -6.87 -2.04 8.41
C ILE A 30 -7.92 -2.93 9.05
N GLU A 31 -9.19 -2.62 8.80
CA GLU A 31 -10.31 -3.43 9.24
C GLU A 31 -10.54 -4.65 8.35
N GLU A 32 -11.10 -5.70 8.93
CA GLU A 32 -11.45 -6.90 8.18
C GLU A 32 -12.50 -6.63 7.10
N GLY A 33 -12.23 -7.09 5.88
CA GLY A 33 -13.10 -6.92 4.71
C GLY A 33 -13.09 -5.51 4.12
N LYS A 34 -12.25 -4.61 4.64
CA LYS A 34 -12.17 -3.20 4.22
C LYS A 34 -10.93 -2.91 3.38
N THR A 35 -10.99 -1.84 2.61
CA THR A 35 -9.87 -1.34 1.81
C THR A 35 -9.28 -0.09 2.43
N LEU A 36 -7.99 -0.14 2.76
CA LEU A 36 -7.19 1.02 3.15
C LEU A 36 -6.42 1.53 1.92
N GLY A 37 -6.69 2.76 1.51
CA GLY A 37 -5.90 3.48 0.52
C GLY A 37 -4.69 4.16 1.17
N VAL A 38 -3.49 3.96 0.62
CA VAL A 38 -2.27 4.64 1.06
C VAL A 38 -1.73 5.47 -0.09
N VAL A 39 -1.73 6.78 0.09
CA VAL A 39 -1.43 7.75 -0.97
C VAL A 39 -0.33 8.72 -0.59
N GLY A 40 0.26 9.36 -1.59
CA GLY A 40 1.33 10.34 -1.42
C GLY A 40 2.25 10.37 -2.64
N GLU A 41 3.14 11.36 -2.69
CA GLU A 41 4.13 11.52 -3.76
C GLU A 41 5.09 10.32 -3.84
N SER A 42 5.75 10.15 -4.99
CA SER A 42 6.77 9.12 -5.14
C SER A 42 7.87 9.29 -4.08
N GLY A 43 8.38 8.18 -3.55
CA GLY A 43 9.43 8.20 -2.52
C GLY A 43 8.98 8.55 -1.09
N CYS A 44 7.68 8.79 -0.83
CA CYS A 44 7.21 9.15 0.52
C CYS A 44 7.13 7.98 1.53
N GLY A 45 7.53 6.76 1.15
CA GLY A 45 7.61 5.60 2.06
C GLY A 45 6.45 4.59 1.99
N LYS A 46 5.49 4.73 1.06
CA LYS A 46 4.34 3.82 0.91
C LYS A 46 4.75 2.35 0.71
N SER A 47 5.53 2.09 -0.34
CA SER A 47 6.02 0.74 -0.67
C SER A 47 6.95 0.18 0.42
N VAL A 48 7.72 1.04 1.10
CA VAL A 48 8.54 0.62 2.26
C VAL A 48 7.67 0.21 3.43
N THR A 49 6.56 0.90 3.67
CA THR A 49 5.57 0.54 4.71
C THR A 49 4.98 -0.84 4.43
N ALA A 50 4.49 -1.07 3.21
CA ALA A 50 4.02 -2.38 2.77
C ALA A 50 5.07 -3.49 2.95
N ARG A 51 6.29 -3.26 2.45
CA ARG A 51 7.39 -4.24 2.58
C ARG A 51 7.79 -4.48 4.04
N SER A 52 7.64 -3.49 4.92
CA SER A 52 7.90 -3.65 6.35
C SER A 52 6.90 -4.61 7.01
N ILE A 53 5.61 -4.51 6.68
CA ILE A 53 4.54 -5.38 7.21
C ILE A 53 4.89 -6.87 7.00
N ILE A 54 5.36 -7.22 5.81
CA ILE A 54 5.72 -8.59 5.44
C ILE A 54 7.22 -8.89 5.58
N LYS A 55 8.00 -8.00 6.18
CA LYS A 55 9.48 -8.08 6.35
C LYS A 55 10.26 -8.38 5.05
N LEU A 56 9.84 -7.83 3.92
CA LEU A 56 10.56 -7.88 2.63
C LEU A 56 11.48 -6.66 2.46
N LEU A 57 12.23 -6.33 3.50
CA LEU A 57 13.25 -5.29 3.46
C LEU A 57 14.56 -5.88 2.93
N GLY A 58 15.27 -5.10 2.10
CA GLY A 58 16.63 -5.45 1.65
C GLY A 58 17.63 -5.46 2.81
N THR A 59 18.89 -5.78 2.52
CA THR A 59 19.95 -5.94 3.54
C THR A 59 20.22 -4.66 4.35
N THR A 60 20.00 -3.50 3.75
CA THR A 60 20.22 -2.17 4.36
C THR A 60 19.01 -1.67 5.16
N GLY A 61 17.82 -2.23 4.92
CA GLY A 61 16.57 -1.79 5.55
C GLY A 61 16.29 -2.52 6.86
N ARG A 62 15.94 -1.78 7.92
CA ARG A 62 15.62 -2.36 9.23
C ARG A 62 14.42 -1.67 9.85
N ILE A 63 13.52 -2.47 10.43
CA ILE A 63 12.52 -1.97 11.38
C ILE A 63 13.28 -1.66 12.67
N VAL A 64 13.41 -0.38 13.01
CA VAL A 64 14.16 0.06 14.19
C VAL A 64 13.28 0.20 15.42
N SER A 65 11.97 0.44 15.24
CA SER A 65 10.98 0.48 16.31
C SER A 65 9.56 0.37 15.76
N GLY A 66 8.59 0.24 16.67
CA GLY A 66 7.17 0.13 16.37
C GLY A 66 6.70 -1.32 16.33
N GLU A 67 5.39 -1.48 16.14
CA GLU A 67 4.73 -2.78 16.19
C GLU A 67 3.85 -2.97 14.95
N ILE A 68 3.74 -4.22 14.49
CA ILE A 68 2.87 -4.62 13.38
C ILE A 68 1.97 -5.72 13.92
N LEU A 69 0.86 -5.33 14.53
CA LEU A 69 -0.06 -6.24 15.20
C LEU A 69 -1.03 -6.81 14.15
N TYR A 70 -1.01 -8.12 13.95
CA TYR A 70 -1.86 -8.80 13.00
C TYR A 70 -2.75 -9.82 13.70
N ASN A 71 -4.03 -9.84 13.36
CA ASN A 71 -4.99 -10.82 13.86
C ASN A 71 -4.91 -12.11 13.03
N MET A 72 -4.07 -13.03 13.48
CA MET A 72 -3.89 -14.34 12.87
C MET A 72 -4.84 -15.34 13.52
N ASP A 73 -5.96 -15.62 12.85
CA ASP A 73 -6.97 -16.61 13.25
C ASP A 73 -7.51 -16.40 14.68
N GLY A 74 -7.80 -15.15 15.04
CA GLY A 74 -8.31 -14.77 16.36
C GLY A 74 -7.24 -14.45 17.39
N LYS A 75 -5.96 -14.65 17.06
CA LYS A 75 -4.82 -14.31 17.93
C LYS A 75 -4.03 -13.13 17.37
N VAL A 76 -3.86 -12.10 18.18
CA VAL A 76 -3.00 -10.96 17.85
C VAL A 76 -1.54 -11.36 18.01
N VAL A 77 -0.74 -11.16 16.96
CA VAL A 77 0.71 -11.40 16.92
C VAL A 77 1.43 -10.17 16.40
N ASP A 78 2.64 -9.91 16.89
CA ASP A 78 3.46 -8.82 16.38
C ASP A 78 4.43 -9.32 15.30
N LEU A 79 4.11 -9.04 14.04
CA LEU A 79 4.91 -9.43 12.89
C LEU A 79 6.31 -8.82 12.90
N ALA A 80 6.49 -7.65 13.53
CA ALA A 80 7.81 -7.00 13.61
C ALA A 80 8.83 -7.89 14.34
N LYS A 81 8.36 -8.67 15.32
CA LYS A 81 9.18 -9.56 16.17
C LYS A 81 9.42 -10.95 15.55
N PHE A 82 8.74 -11.30 14.45
CA PHE A 82 8.85 -12.63 13.84
C PHE A 82 10.24 -12.88 13.26
N SER A 83 10.74 -14.10 13.47
CA SER A 83 11.90 -14.66 12.78
C SER A 83 11.64 -14.85 11.28
N LYS A 84 12.70 -15.18 10.52
CA LYS A 84 12.58 -15.48 9.08
C LYS A 84 11.69 -16.69 8.81
N GLU A 85 11.64 -17.67 9.71
CA GLU A 85 10.81 -18.87 9.56
C GLU A 85 9.35 -18.59 9.89
N GLU A 86 9.08 -17.79 10.91
CA GLU A 86 7.72 -17.41 11.28
C GLU A 86 7.07 -16.53 10.22
N ILE A 87 7.78 -15.51 9.71
CA ILE A 87 7.22 -14.63 8.67
C ILE A 87 6.96 -15.36 7.35
N ARG A 88 7.69 -16.45 7.05
CA ARG A 88 7.42 -17.31 5.88
C ARG A 88 6.04 -17.97 5.95
N LYS A 89 5.52 -18.25 7.15
CA LYS A 89 4.17 -18.82 7.32
C LYS A 89 3.07 -17.78 7.10
N VAL A 90 3.40 -16.49 7.28
CA VAL A 90 2.49 -15.36 7.09
C VAL A 90 2.38 -14.99 5.60
N ARG A 91 3.51 -14.94 4.90
CA ARG A 91 3.56 -14.61 3.47
C ARG A 91 2.78 -15.64 2.65
N GLY A 92 2.01 -15.16 1.67
CA GLY A 92 1.14 -15.99 0.82
C GLY A 92 -0.15 -16.38 1.53
N ARG A 93 -0.07 -17.09 2.65
CA ARG A 93 -1.23 -17.67 3.34
C ARG A 93 -2.09 -16.67 4.11
N HIS A 94 -1.46 -15.72 4.81
CA HIS A 94 -2.19 -14.72 5.61
C HIS A 94 -2.16 -13.35 4.94
N ILE A 95 -0.98 -12.99 4.42
CA ILE A 95 -0.75 -11.72 3.73
C ILE A 95 -0.06 -12.00 2.40
N ALA A 96 -0.64 -11.54 1.31
CA ALA A 96 -0.05 -11.58 -0.02
C ALA A 96 0.25 -10.17 -0.52
N MET A 97 1.15 -10.06 -1.49
CA MET A 97 1.51 -8.79 -2.11
C MET A 97 1.48 -8.89 -3.63
N ILE A 98 0.85 -7.90 -4.26
CA ILE A 98 0.99 -7.59 -5.68
C ILE A 98 2.05 -6.51 -5.78
N PHE A 99 3.12 -6.78 -6.54
CA PHE A 99 4.23 -5.84 -6.72
C PHE A 99 3.94 -4.87 -7.88
N GLN A 100 4.56 -3.69 -7.81
CA GLN A 100 4.44 -2.60 -8.79
C GLN A 100 4.81 -3.00 -10.23
N GLU A 101 5.73 -3.96 -10.40
CA GLU A 101 6.22 -4.38 -11.71
C GLU A 101 5.84 -5.84 -12.01
N PRO A 102 4.82 -6.08 -12.87
CA PRO A 102 4.33 -7.43 -13.17
C PRO A 102 5.35 -8.26 -13.93
N MET A 103 6.20 -7.58 -14.72
CA MET A 103 7.27 -8.22 -15.50
C MET A 103 8.36 -8.82 -14.62
N ALA A 104 8.61 -8.24 -13.45
CA ALA A 104 9.60 -8.74 -12.50
C ALA A 104 9.02 -9.79 -11.53
N ALA A 105 7.70 -9.93 -11.48
CA ALA A 105 7.04 -10.83 -10.54
C ALA A 105 7.21 -12.32 -10.91
N PHE A 106 7.34 -12.64 -12.19
CA PHE A 106 7.53 -14.00 -12.65
C PHE A 106 8.96 -14.25 -13.14
N SER A 107 9.52 -15.38 -12.74
CA SER A 107 10.72 -15.93 -13.34
C SER A 107 10.43 -16.36 -14.78
N PRO A 108 11.23 -15.91 -15.78
CA PRO A 108 10.99 -16.21 -17.18
C PRO A 108 11.35 -17.65 -17.58
N VAL A 109 12.02 -18.40 -16.70
CA VAL A 109 12.48 -19.78 -16.98
C VAL A 109 11.52 -20.85 -16.47
N TYR A 110 10.43 -20.46 -15.81
CA TYR A 110 9.36 -21.35 -15.36
C TYR A 110 8.04 -20.95 -16.01
N THR A 111 7.12 -21.91 -16.14
CA THR A 111 5.76 -21.60 -16.59
C THR A 111 5.04 -20.75 -15.54
N VAL A 112 3.96 -20.08 -15.95
CA VAL A 112 3.09 -19.35 -15.01
C VAL A 112 2.48 -20.33 -14.00
N GLY A 113 2.06 -21.52 -14.46
CA GLY A 113 1.50 -22.56 -13.64
C GLY A 113 2.46 -23.05 -12.55
N ASP A 114 3.71 -23.34 -12.90
CA ASP A 114 4.72 -23.82 -11.93
C ASP A 114 4.83 -22.89 -10.72
N GLN A 115 4.87 -21.58 -10.97
CA GLN A 115 5.05 -20.54 -9.95
C GLN A 115 3.81 -20.36 -9.07
N ILE A 116 2.60 -20.51 -9.63
CA ILE A 116 1.34 -20.50 -8.85
C ILE A 116 1.22 -21.78 -8.00
N ILE A 117 1.52 -22.93 -8.60
CA ILE A 117 1.40 -24.26 -7.97
C ILE A 117 2.40 -24.41 -6.81
N GLU A 118 3.63 -23.89 -6.96
CA GLU A 118 4.67 -23.99 -5.93
C GLU A 118 4.20 -23.42 -4.58
N GLY A 119 3.59 -22.24 -4.57
CA GLY A 119 3.05 -21.61 -3.36
C GLY A 119 1.97 -22.48 -2.70
N MET A 120 1.03 -23.02 -3.49
CA MET A 120 -0.05 -23.86 -2.98
C MET A 120 0.50 -25.16 -2.34
N VAL A 121 1.42 -25.84 -3.02
CA VAL A 121 2.03 -27.08 -2.52
C VAL A 121 2.81 -26.80 -1.23
N TYR A 122 3.55 -25.70 -1.18
CA TYR A 122 4.32 -25.32 0.00
C TYR A 122 3.43 -25.02 1.22
N HIS A 123 2.35 -24.27 1.04
CA HIS A 123 1.52 -23.78 2.16
C HIS A 123 0.40 -24.74 2.59
N PHE A 124 -0.16 -25.53 1.67
CA PHE A 124 -1.27 -26.44 1.95
C PHE A 124 -0.87 -27.91 2.05
N LYS A 125 0.35 -28.27 1.60
CA LYS A 125 0.82 -29.66 1.55
C LYS A 125 -0.12 -30.59 0.75
N ILE A 126 -0.73 -30.04 -0.31
CA ILE A 126 -1.57 -30.77 -1.26
C ILE A 126 -0.73 -31.37 -2.40
N SER A 127 -1.30 -32.29 -3.19
CA SER A 127 -0.61 -32.85 -4.34
C SER A 127 -0.44 -31.80 -5.45
N LYS A 128 0.52 -32.04 -6.36
CA LYS A 128 0.73 -31.15 -7.51
C LYS A 128 -0.47 -31.16 -8.44
N GLU A 129 -1.14 -32.29 -8.58
CA GLU A 129 -2.33 -32.47 -9.42
C GLU A 129 -3.49 -31.63 -8.88
N GLU A 130 -3.74 -31.70 -7.57
CA GLU A 130 -4.77 -30.90 -6.91
C GLU A 130 -4.45 -29.40 -6.99
N ALA A 131 -3.19 -29.02 -6.74
CA ALA A 131 -2.74 -27.64 -6.86
C ALA A 131 -2.89 -27.10 -8.30
N ARG A 132 -2.64 -27.95 -9.30
CA ARG A 132 -2.81 -27.58 -10.72
C ARG A 132 -4.28 -27.31 -11.05
N GLU A 133 -5.20 -28.15 -10.60
CA GLU A 133 -6.64 -27.92 -10.81
C GLU A 133 -7.09 -26.59 -10.19
N ARG A 134 -6.66 -26.33 -8.95
CA ARG A 134 -6.93 -25.05 -8.27
C ARG A 134 -6.31 -23.85 -9.00
N ALA A 135 -5.09 -23.99 -9.51
CA ALA A 135 -4.43 -22.94 -10.29
C ALA A 135 -5.19 -22.64 -11.60
N ILE A 136 -5.69 -23.65 -12.30
CA ILE A 136 -6.52 -23.46 -13.51
C ILE A 136 -7.81 -22.71 -13.18
N GLU A 137 -8.50 -23.09 -12.11
CA GLU A 137 -9.71 -22.39 -11.65
C GLU A 137 -9.41 -20.94 -11.28
N LEU A 138 -8.28 -20.69 -10.63
CA LEU A 138 -7.88 -19.33 -10.28
C LEU A 138 -7.55 -18.48 -11.50
N LEU A 139 -6.82 -19.05 -12.47
CA LEU A 139 -6.55 -18.41 -13.77
C LEU A 139 -7.85 -18.10 -14.53
N ARG A 140 -8.85 -18.99 -14.45
CA ARG A 140 -10.19 -18.78 -15.00
C ARG A 140 -10.87 -17.58 -14.34
N ARG A 141 -10.86 -17.51 -13.01
CA ARG A 141 -11.46 -16.41 -12.23
C ARG A 141 -10.86 -15.05 -12.54
N VAL A 142 -9.55 -14.98 -12.69
CA VAL A 142 -8.89 -13.70 -13.06
C VAL A 142 -9.04 -13.35 -14.55
N GLY A 143 -9.74 -14.17 -15.33
CA GLY A 143 -10.07 -13.90 -16.73
C GLY A 143 -8.98 -14.28 -17.74
N ILE A 144 -8.11 -15.25 -17.43
CA ILE A 144 -7.16 -15.78 -18.42
C ILE A 144 -7.90 -16.65 -19.44
N PRO A 145 -7.78 -16.36 -20.75
CA PRO A 145 -8.42 -17.16 -21.79
C PRO A 145 -7.76 -18.54 -21.89
N LYS A 146 -8.55 -19.61 -22.04
CA LYS A 146 -8.07 -21.00 -22.17
C LYS A 146 -7.06 -21.37 -21.04
N PRO A 147 -7.45 -21.24 -19.76
CA PRO A 147 -6.54 -21.39 -18.63
C PRO A 147 -5.86 -22.77 -18.58
N GLU A 148 -6.52 -23.81 -19.10
CA GLU A 148 -6.00 -25.18 -19.21
C GLU A 148 -4.76 -25.27 -20.11
N LYS A 149 -4.66 -24.37 -21.10
CA LYS A 149 -3.48 -24.24 -21.96
C LYS A 149 -2.50 -23.21 -21.41
N MET A 150 -3.02 -22.07 -20.95
CA MET A 150 -2.18 -20.94 -20.54
C MET A 150 -1.42 -21.21 -19.24
N ILE A 151 -1.85 -22.18 -18.43
CA ILE A 151 -1.09 -22.60 -17.24
C ILE A 151 0.31 -23.10 -17.59
N ASP A 152 0.49 -23.74 -18.75
CA ASP A 152 1.79 -24.26 -19.21
C ASP A 152 2.60 -23.24 -20.03
N ALA A 153 2.05 -22.05 -20.24
CA ALA A 153 2.74 -20.99 -20.97
C ALA A 153 3.70 -20.23 -20.06
N TYR A 154 4.79 -19.76 -20.65
CA TYR A 154 5.78 -18.93 -19.99
C TYR A 154 5.30 -17.48 -19.86
N PRO A 155 5.84 -16.70 -18.90
CA PRO A 155 5.45 -15.30 -18.72
C PRO A 155 5.57 -14.46 -19.99
N PHE A 156 6.58 -14.70 -20.83
CA PHE A 156 6.78 -13.94 -22.07
C PHE A 156 5.71 -14.21 -23.15
N GLU A 157 4.95 -15.31 -23.03
CA GLU A 157 3.84 -15.65 -23.93
C GLU A 157 2.52 -14.97 -23.52
N TYR A 158 2.46 -14.38 -22.32
CA TYR A 158 1.32 -13.61 -21.83
C TYR A 158 1.41 -12.15 -22.30
N SER A 159 0.27 -11.53 -22.63
CA SER A 159 0.17 -10.07 -22.78
C SER A 159 0.39 -9.35 -21.44
N GLY A 160 0.64 -8.04 -21.44
CA GLY A 160 0.83 -7.27 -20.21
C GLY A 160 -0.33 -7.42 -19.21
N GLY A 161 -1.57 -7.25 -19.69
CA GLY A 161 -2.78 -7.44 -18.86
C GLY A 161 -2.98 -8.89 -18.40
N MET A 162 -2.63 -9.88 -19.23
CA MET A 162 -2.67 -11.28 -18.80
C MET A 162 -1.63 -11.57 -17.72
N ARG A 163 -0.41 -11.01 -17.81
CA ARG A 163 0.62 -11.15 -16.75
C ARG A 163 0.15 -10.52 -15.45
N GLN A 164 -0.50 -9.36 -15.52
CA GLN A 164 -1.09 -8.72 -14.34
C GLN A 164 -2.12 -9.62 -13.67
N ARG A 165 -3.08 -10.14 -14.44
CA ARG A 165 -4.11 -11.06 -13.95
C ARG A 165 -3.50 -12.34 -13.38
N ALA A 166 -2.49 -12.90 -14.04
CA ALA A 166 -1.74 -14.05 -13.54
C ALA A 166 -1.00 -13.75 -12.22
N MET A 167 -0.43 -12.56 -12.06
CA MET A 167 0.20 -12.14 -10.80
C MET A 167 -0.84 -12.01 -9.68
N ILE A 168 -2.03 -11.48 -9.97
CA ILE A 168 -3.15 -11.46 -9.01
C ILE A 168 -3.54 -12.89 -8.62
N ALA A 169 -3.66 -13.80 -9.58
CA ALA A 169 -3.89 -15.22 -9.30
C ALA A 169 -2.78 -15.81 -8.42
N MET A 170 -1.51 -15.53 -8.71
CA MET A 170 -0.40 -15.99 -7.88
C MET A 170 -0.49 -15.47 -6.44
N ALA A 171 -0.81 -14.18 -6.25
CA ALA A 171 -0.98 -13.58 -4.93
C ALA A 171 -2.15 -14.21 -4.15
N LEU A 172 -3.23 -14.56 -4.84
CA LEU A 172 -4.43 -15.16 -4.23
C LEU A 172 -4.39 -16.68 -4.09
N SER A 173 -3.38 -17.33 -4.67
CA SER A 173 -3.24 -18.79 -4.69
C SER A 173 -3.36 -19.47 -3.33
N CYS A 174 -2.99 -18.76 -2.27
CA CYS A 174 -2.99 -19.23 -0.90
C CYS A 174 -4.13 -18.65 -0.03
N ASN A 175 -5.15 -18.03 -0.64
CA ASN A 175 -6.31 -17.43 0.02
C ASN A 175 -5.94 -16.46 1.17
N PRO A 176 -5.18 -15.39 0.88
CA PRO A 176 -4.76 -14.44 1.90
C PRO A 176 -5.95 -13.68 2.49
N ARG A 177 -5.88 -13.36 3.79
CA ARG A 177 -6.85 -12.48 4.45
C ARG A 177 -6.57 -10.99 4.21
N LEU A 178 -5.31 -10.65 3.92
CA LEU A 178 -4.89 -9.30 3.55
C LEU A 178 -4.10 -9.33 2.24
N LEU A 179 -4.56 -8.55 1.25
CA LEU A 179 -3.85 -8.32 0.00
C LEU A 179 -3.24 -6.92 0.02
N ILE A 180 -1.91 -6.84 -0.07
CA ILE A 180 -1.21 -5.58 -0.26
C ILE A 180 -1.01 -5.37 -1.76
N ALA A 181 -1.64 -4.36 -2.32
CA ALA A 181 -1.55 -4.02 -3.74
C ALA A 181 -0.68 -2.76 -3.91
N ASP A 182 0.60 -2.94 -4.24
CA ASP A 182 1.55 -1.84 -4.42
C ASP A 182 1.58 -1.38 -5.86
N GLU A 183 0.84 -0.30 -6.15
CA GLU A 183 0.68 0.25 -7.49
C GLU A 183 0.21 -0.79 -8.55
N PRO A 184 -0.89 -1.53 -8.28
CA PRO A 184 -1.27 -2.70 -9.07
C PRO A 184 -1.76 -2.38 -10.49
N THR A 185 -1.85 -1.11 -10.87
CA THR A 185 -2.30 -0.69 -12.20
C THR A 185 -1.30 0.23 -12.90
N THR A 186 -0.11 0.44 -12.32
CA THR A 186 0.93 1.24 -12.99
C THR A 186 1.33 0.58 -14.31
N ALA A 187 1.59 1.41 -15.32
CA ALA A 187 1.94 1.02 -16.69
C ALA A 187 0.88 0.23 -17.48
N LEU A 188 -0.39 0.24 -17.05
CA LEU A 188 -1.52 -0.30 -17.81
C LEU A 188 -2.31 0.84 -18.47
N ASP A 189 -2.98 0.56 -19.59
CA ASP A 189 -3.94 1.49 -20.16
C ASP A 189 -5.20 1.63 -19.27
N VAL A 190 -5.93 2.73 -19.43
CA VAL A 190 -7.09 3.07 -18.59
C VAL A 190 -8.17 1.98 -18.63
N THR A 191 -8.34 1.27 -19.74
CA THR A 191 -9.34 0.21 -19.88
C THR A 191 -8.94 -1.01 -19.06
N ILE A 192 -7.69 -1.46 -19.20
CA ILE A 192 -7.17 -2.61 -18.45
C ILE A 192 -7.07 -2.28 -16.96
N GLN A 193 -6.70 -1.05 -16.60
CA GLN A 193 -6.72 -0.58 -15.21
C GLN A 193 -8.11 -0.78 -14.59
N ALA A 194 -9.17 -0.25 -15.21
CA ALA A 194 -10.54 -0.39 -14.71
C ALA A 194 -10.91 -1.86 -14.49
N GLN A 195 -10.63 -2.72 -15.48
CA GLN A 195 -10.91 -4.15 -15.36
C GLN A 195 -10.14 -4.84 -14.23
N VAL A 196 -8.91 -4.40 -13.92
CA VAL A 196 -8.12 -4.93 -12.81
C VAL A 196 -8.69 -4.49 -11.46
N LEU A 197 -9.14 -3.24 -11.35
CA LEU A 197 -9.76 -2.72 -10.12
C LEU A 197 -11.09 -3.42 -9.84
N ASP A 198 -11.93 -3.60 -10.86
CA ASP A 198 -13.19 -4.36 -10.76
C ASP A 198 -12.91 -5.81 -10.31
N LEU A 199 -11.93 -6.46 -10.93
CA LEU A 199 -11.52 -7.81 -10.53
C LEU A 199 -11.08 -7.86 -9.05
N LEU A 200 -10.29 -6.90 -8.58
CA LEU A 200 -9.88 -6.85 -7.16
C LEU A 200 -11.07 -6.67 -6.22
N ARG A 201 -12.05 -5.84 -6.60
CA ARG A 201 -13.28 -5.61 -5.82
C ARG A 201 -14.14 -6.86 -5.75
N GLU A 202 -14.30 -7.58 -6.86
CA GLU A 202 -15.01 -8.86 -6.91
C GLU A 202 -14.32 -9.91 -6.02
N LEU A 203 -13.01 -10.06 -6.18
CA LEU A 203 -12.21 -11.00 -5.37
C LEU A 203 -12.22 -10.63 -3.88
N GLN A 204 -12.25 -9.34 -3.55
CA GLN A 204 -12.37 -8.89 -2.16
C GLN A 204 -13.61 -9.48 -1.49
N LYS A 205 -14.75 -9.37 -2.19
CA LYS A 205 -16.04 -9.87 -1.73
C LYS A 205 -16.07 -11.40 -1.67
N ASP A 206 -15.58 -12.06 -2.71
CA ASP A 206 -15.61 -13.53 -2.82
C ASP A 206 -14.75 -14.22 -1.75
N TYR A 207 -13.61 -13.63 -1.41
CA TYR A 207 -12.66 -14.20 -0.44
C TYR A 207 -12.78 -13.57 0.96
N ASN A 208 -13.68 -12.60 1.15
CA ASN A 208 -13.79 -11.80 2.37
C ASN A 208 -12.42 -11.27 2.85
N MET A 209 -11.60 -10.81 1.89
CA MET A 209 -10.26 -10.31 2.16
C MET A 209 -10.27 -8.80 2.41
N SER A 210 -9.24 -8.31 3.08
CA SER A 210 -8.98 -6.87 3.22
C SER A 210 -7.92 -6.45 2.22
N ILE A 211 -7.94 -5.20 1.78
CA ILE A 211 -6.97 -4.69 0.79
C ILE A 211 -6.23 -3.49 1.36
N MET A 212 -4.90 -3.51 1.25
CA MET A 212 -4.08 -2.30 1.38
C MET A 212 -3.70 -1.86 -0.02
N MET A 213 -4.33 -0.79 -0.53
CA MET A 213 -4.10 -0.27 -1.87
C MET A 213 -3.10 0.89 -1.79
N ILE A 214 -1.89 0.69 -2.28
CA ILE A 214 -0.92 1.78 -2.44
C ILE A 214 -1.00 2.31 -3.86
N THR A 215 -1.23 3.60 -3.99
CA THR A 215 -1.25 4.27 -5.30
C THR A 215 -0.93 5.74 -5.16
N HIS A 216 -0.51 6.36 -6.26
CA HIS A 216 -0.41 7.81 -6.37
C HIS A 216 -1.65 8.41 -7.07
N ASN A 217 -2.57 7.58 -7.58
CA ASN A 217 -3.78 8.03 -8.25
C ASN A 217 -4.96 8.13 -7.26
N MET A 218 -5.29 9.36 -6.88
CA MET A 218 -6.41 9.65 -5.99
C MET A 218 -7.77 9.23 -6.56
N GLY A 219 -7.97 9.21 -7.89
CA GLY A 219 -9.22 8.72 -8.48
C GLY A 219 -9.46 7.24 -8.20
N VAL A 220 -8.40 6.42 -8.24
CA VAL A 220 -8.46 4.99 -7.87
C VAL A 220 -8.79 4.83 -6.38
N VAL A 221 -8.21 5.68 -5.53
CA VAL A 221 -8.47 5.64 -4.08
C VAL A 221 -9.92 6.01 -3.76
N ALA A 222 -10.45 7.05 -4.39
CA ALA A 222 -11.85 7.46 -4.24
C ALA A 222 -12.82 6.34 -4.57
N GLU A 223 -12.47 5.49 -5.55
CA GLU A 223 -13.34 4.42 -6.03
C GLU A 223 -13.21 3.12 -5.21
N MET A 224 -12.01 2.81 -4.71
CA MET A 224 -11.69 1.50 -4.15
C MET A 224 -11.59 1.45 -2.63
N SER A 225 -11.33 2.59 -1.96
CA SER A 225 -10.95 2.61 -0.55
C SER A 225 -12.12 2.97 0.35
N ASP A 226 -12.23 2.36 1.52
CA ASP A 226 -13.14 2.80 2.58
C ASP A 226 -12.50 3.90 3.43
N HIS A 227 -11.20 3.76 3.70
CA HIS A 227 -10.40 4.68 4.51
C HIS A 227 -9.09 5.00 3.80
N VAL A 228 -8.54 6.19 4.05
CA VAL A 228 -7.34 6.68 3.35
C VAL A 228 -6.32 7.19 4.35
N VAL A 229 -5.07 6.86 4.10
CA VAL A 229 -3.88 7.37 4.80
C VAL A 229 -3.02 8.12 3.79
N VAL A 230 -2.83 9.41 4.01
CA VAL A 230 -1.96 10.27 3.22
C VAL A 230 -0.59 10.31 3.88
N MET A 231 0.43 9.89 3.14
CA MET A 231 1.82 9.86 3.58
C MET A 231 2.65 10.96 2.92
N TYR A 232 3.48 11.62 3.71
CA TYR A 232 4.50 12.56 3.23
C TYR A 232 5.83 12.30 3.93
N LEU A 233 6.89 12.08 3.13
CA LEU A 233 8.25 11.85 3.60
C LEU A 233 8.36 10.90 4.81
N GLY A 234 7.69 9.75 4.77
CA GLY A 234 7.77 8.70 5.80
C GLY A 234 6.88 8.92 7.02
N ARG A 235 5.96 9.91 6.99
CA ARG A 235 4.98 10.18 8.06
C ARG A 235 3.56 10.09 7.51
N VAL A 236 2.60 9.72 8.36
CA VAL A 236 1.18 9.95 8.09
C VAL A 236 0.87 11.41 8.41
N VAL A 237 0.39 12.15 7.42
CA VAL A 237 0.02 13.57 7.60
C VAL A 237 -1.48 13.76 7.74
N GLU A 238 -2.27 12.85 7.20
CA GLU A 238 -3.72 12.86 7.32
C GLU A 238 -4.27 11.44 7.13
N SER A 239 -5.32 11.10 7.87
CA SER A 239 -6.03 9.84 7.74
C SER A 239 -7.52 10.06 7.95
N ALA A 240 -8.38 9.58 7.06
CA ALA A 240 -9.82 9.82 7.13
C ALA A 240 -10.61 8.79 6.32
N PRO A 241 -11.93 8.62 6.59
CA PRO A 241 -12.83 7.96 5.65
C PRO A 241 -12.71 8.60 4.27
N VAL A 242 -12.82 7.80 3.21
CA VAL A 242 -12.58 8.26 1.84
C VAL A 242 -13.42 9.48 1.49
N GLU A 243 -14.70 9.50 1.87
CA GLU A 243 -15.60 10.62 1.55
C GLU A 243 -15.16 11.90 2.27
N GLU A 244 -14.89 11.82 3.58
CA GLU A 244 -14.43 12.97 4.38
C GLU A 244 -13.10 13.54 3.88
N LEU A 245 -12.15 12.68 3.49
CA LEU A 245 -10.87 13.15 2.94
C LEU A 245 -11.06 13.97 1.66
N PHE A 246 -11.97 13.53 0.77
CA PHE A 246 -12.17 14.17 -0.53
C PHE A 246 -13.03 15.44 -0.44
N TYR A 247 -14.03 15.47 0.45
CA TYR A 247 -14.90 16.64 0.64
C TYR A 247 -14.28 17.69 1.57
N ASN A 248 -13.53 17.27 2.58
CA ASN A 248 -13.07 18.13 3.67
C ASN A 248 -11.59 17.91 4.04
N PRO A 249 -10.66 17.93 3.05
CA PRO A 249 -9.24 17.70 3.33
C PRO A 249 -8.69 18.77 4.28
N LYS A 250 -7.97 18.33 5.30
CA LYS A 250 -7.47 19.19 6.37
C LYS A 250 -6.03 19.59 6.14
N HIS A 251 -5.16 18.63 5.88
CA HIS A 251 -3.74 18.89 5.75
C HIS A 251 -3.48 19.65 4.44
N PRO A 252 -2.72 20.77 4.44
CA PRO A 252 -2.44 21.54 3.23
C PRO A 252 -1.88 20.70 2.06
N TYR A 253 -1.03 19.71 2.37
CA TYR A 253 -0.54 18.74 1.39
C TYR A 253 -1.66 17.93 0.72
N THR A 254 -2.59 17.37 1.49
CA THR A 254 -3.73 16.60 0.97
C THR A 254 -4.61 17.48 0.09
N SER A 255 -4.91 18.70 0.53
CA SER A 255 -5.69 19.66 -0.25
C SER A 255 -5.02 19.97 -1.58
N LEU A 256 -3.70 20.14 -1.61
CA LEU A 256 -2.97 20.38 -2.85
C LEU A 256 -2.92 19.13 -3.75
N LEU A 257 -2.71 17.93 -3.18
CA LEU A 257 -2.76 16.66 -3.93
C LEU A 257 -4.11 16.49 -4.65
N LEU A 258 -5.22 16.80 -3.97
CA LEU A 258 -6.56 16.70 -4.54
C LEU A 258 -6.79 17.76 -5.64
N ARG A 259 -6.28 18.98 -5.47
CA ARG A 259 -6.39 20.06 -6.47
C ARG A 259 -5.54 19.81 -7.72
N SER A 260 -4.45 19.04 -7.60
CA SER A 260 -3.64 18.63 -8.74
C SER A 260 -4.31 17.56 -9.61
N ILE A 261 -5.45 17.00 -9.21
CA ILE A 261 -6.20 16.03 -10.01
C ILE A 261 -7.01 16.76 -11.10
N PRO A 262 -6.82 16.41 -12.39
CA PRO A 262 -7.62 17.00 -13.45
C PRO A 262 -9.10 16.57 -13.33
N VAL A 263 -10.00 17.56 -13.25
CA VAL A 263 -11.45 17.31 -13.25
C VAL A 263 -11.94 17.18 -14.69
N VAL A 264 -12.45 16.00 -15.06
CA VAL A 264 -13.02 15.75 -16.40
C VAL A 264 -14.17 16.73 -16.66
N GLY A 265 -14.10 17.47 -17.77
CA GLY A 265 -15.14 18.43 -18.19
C GLY A 265 -14.95 19.87 -17.71
N LYS A 266 -13.98 20.16 -16.81
CA LYS A 266 -13.56 21.54 -16.52
C LYS A 266 -12.33 21.88 -17.34
N ARG A 267 -12.39 22.96 -18.14
CA ARG A 267 -11.19 23.60 -18.70
C ARG A 267 -10.44 24.23 -17.53
N VAL A 268 -9.46 23.53 -16.99
CA VAL A 268 -8.50 24.12 -16.06
C VAL A 268 -7.41 24.76 -16.92
N GLU A 269 -7.31 26.08 -16.93
CA GLU A 269 -6.31 26.80 -17.75
C GLU A 269 -4.86 26.51 -17.30
N ARG A 270 -4.67 26.10 -16.03
CA ARG A 270 -3.38 25.69 -15.47
C ARG A 270 -3.60 24.75 -14.29
N LEU A 271 -3.03 23.54 -14.33
CA LEU A 271 -3.06 22.63 -13.18
C LEU A 271 -2.31 23.28 -12.01
N GLU A 272 -2.91 23.29 -10.82
CA GLU A 272 -2.22 23.69 -9.60
C GLU A 272 -1.16 22.61 -9.29
N VAL A 273 0.11 22.99 -9.37
CA VAL A 273 1.25 22.14 -9.02
C VAL A 273 1.69 22.51 -7.60
N ILE A 274 2.03 21.51 -6.79
CA ILE A 274 2.64 21.75 -5.49
C ILE A 274 4.02 22.39 -5.72
N GLU A 275 4.17 23.66 -5.35
CA GLU A 275 5.42 24.41 -5.54
C GLU A 275 6.59 23.78 -4.76
N GLY A 276 7.80 23.93 -5.33
CA GLY A 276 9.05 23.47 -4.75
C GLY A 276 9.32 21.97 -4.92
N ASP A 277 10.58 21.58 -4.72
CA ASP A 277 11.03 20.19 -4.82
C ASP A 277 10.76 19.39 -3.55
N VAL A 278 10.56 18.09 -3.71
CA VAL A 278 10.51 17.15 -2.57
C VAL A 278 11.86 17.17 -1.86
N PRO A 279 11.91 17.46 -0.54
CA PRO A 279 13.15 17.42 0.23
C PRO A 279 13.87 16.07 0.12
N ASP A 280 15.20 16.10 0.14
CA ASP A 280 16.02 14.88 0.17
C ASP A 280 15.75 14.10 1.46
N PRO A 281 15.33 12.82 1.39
CA PRO A 281 15.09 11.99 2.57
C PRO A 281 16.31 11.81 3.50
N ARG A 282 17.53 12.06 3.02
CA ARG A 282 18.77 12.08 3.83
C ARG A 282 18.92 13.37 4.63
N ASN A 283 18.33 14.46 4.16
CA ASN A 283 18.40 15.79 4.78
C ASN A 283 16.99 16.35 4.99
N MET A 284 16.26 15.74 5.93
CA MET A 284 14.90 16.14 6.24
C MET A 284 14.88 17.53 6.91
N PRO A 285 13.92 18.40 6.55
CA PRO A 285 13.71 19.64 7.28
C PRO A 285 13.35 19.38 8.75
N LYS A 286 13.67 20.35 9.61
CA LYS A 286 13.23 20.34 11.02
C LYS A 286 11.74 20.68 11.10
N GLY A 287 11.11 20.24 12.18
CA GLY A 287 9.68 20.44 12.40
C GLY A 287 8.79 19.71 11.40
N CYS A 288 7.67 20.31 11.01
CA CYS A 288 6.73 19.76 10.02
C CYS A 288 7.42 19.55 8.67
N ARG A 289 7.51 18.30 8.21
CA ARG A 289 8.20 17.97 6.95
C ARG A 289 7.73 18.73 5.72
N PHE A 290 6.46 19.12 5.69
CA PHE A 290 5.86 19.85 4.58
C PHE A 290 6.03 21.37 4.67
N HIS A 291 6.54 21.92 5.78
CA HIS A 291 6.67 23.37 5.98
C HIS A 291 7.40 24.13 4.85
N PRO A 292 8.41 23.56 4.13
CA PRO A 292 9.07 24.28 3.04
C PRO A 292 8.15 24.57 1.85
N ARG A 293 7.16 23.69 1.62
CA ARG A 293 6.20 23.73 0.49
C ARG A 293 4.79 24.13 0.94
N CYS A 294 4.58 24.35 2.24
CA CYS A 294 3.28 24.66 2.80
C CYS A 294 2.94 26.17 2.62
N PRO A 295 1.81 26.50 1.97
CA PRO A 295 1.38 27.91 1.83
C PRO A 295 0.91 28.52 3.15
N TYR A 296 0.56 27.70 4.14
CA TYR A 296 0.09 28.10 5.46
C TYR A 296 1.14 27.95 6.55
N ARG A 297 2.44 27.91 6.19
CA ARG A 297 3.51 27.70 7.17
C ARG A 297 3.53 28.82 8.22
N MET A 298 3.66 28.42 9.49
CA MET A 298 3.85 29.33 10.62
C MET A 298 5.31 29.32 11.04
N LYS A 299 6.02 30.44 10.81
CA LYS A 299 7.45 30.58 11.13
C LYS A 299 7.67 30.60 12.65
N GLY A 300 8.72 29.92 13.12
CA GLY A 300 9.00 29.69 14.54
C GLY A 300 8.16 28.57 15.16
N LEU A 301 7.35 27.86 14.36
CA LEU A 301 6.55 26.73 14.81
C LEU A 301 6.68 25.54 13.86
N CYS A 302 6.26 25.69 12.60
CA CYS A 302 6.30 24.62 11.61
C CYS A 302 7.72 24.20 11.23
N ASP A 303 8.70 25.09 11.34
CA ASP A 303 10.12 24.90 11.04
C ASP A 303 10.94 24.39 12.24
N GLU A 304 10.34 24.38 13.45
CA GLU A 304 11.03 24.00 14.69
C GLU A 304 10.44 22.75 15.35
N LYS A 305 9.10 22.61 15.35
CA LYS A 305 8.38 21.53 16.03
C LYS A 305 7.66 20.62 15.04
N GLU A 306 7.63 19.33 15.34
CA GLU A 306 6.87 18.34 14.55
C GLU A 306 5.42 18.35 15.05
N PRO A 307 4.41 18.42 14.15
CA PRO A 307 3.02 18.40 14.57
C PRO A 307 2.62 17.02 15.09
N VAL A 308 1.86 17.00 16.17
CA VAL A 308 1.25 15.78 16.72
C VAL A 308 -0.06 15.50 15.97
N GLU A 309 -0.39 14.21 15.83
CA GLU A 309 -1.66 13.77 15.26
C GLU A 309 -2.81 14.17 16.19
N VAL A 310 -3.82 14.83 15.62
CA VAL A 310 -5.06 15.21 16.32
C VAL A 310 -6.27 14.71 15.56
N GLU A 311 -7.31 14.30 16.28
CA GLU A 311 -8.59 13.90 15.70
C GLU A 311 -9.49 15.14 15.55
N VAL A 312 -9.84 15.47 14.32
CA VAL A 312 -10.64 16.67 13.97
C VAL A 312 -12.10 16.33 13.65
N GLY A 313 -12.45 15.06 13.68
CA GLY A 313 -13.76 14.50 13.40
C GLY A 313 -13.70 12.97 13.49
N PRO A 314 -14.85 12.27 13.51
CA PRO A 314 -14.88 10.82 13.69
C PRO A 314 -14.01 10.07 12.67
N GLY A 315 -12.91 9.47 13.13
CA GLY A 315 -11.98 8.74 12.27
C GLY A 315 -11.15 9.61 11.32
N HIS A 316 -11.21 10.95 11.47
CA HIS A 316 -10.44 11.92 10.70
C HIS A 316 -9.33 12.51 11.56
N LYS A 317 -8.11 12.07 11.29
CA LYS A 317 -6.89 12.48 12.00
C LYS A 317 -5.98 13.29 11.08
N VAL A 318 -5.30 14.28 11.64
CA VAL A 318 -4.38 15.15 10.91
C VAL A 318 -3.18 15.53 11.78
N SER A 319 -2.00 15.53 11.18
CA SER A 319 -0.76 16.00 11.83
C SER A 319 -0.45 17.41 11.35
N CYS A 320 -1.14 18.42 11.88
CA CYS A 320 -0.96 19.81 11.47
C CYS A 320 -1.29 20.82 12.57
N PHE A 321 -0.44 21.84 12.73
CA PHE A 321 -0.65 22.91 13.71
C PHE A 321 -1.89 23.78 13.45
N LEU A 322 -2.41 23.82 12.22
CA LEU A 322 -3.65 24.54 11.91
C LEU A 322 -4.87 24.02 12.68
N TYR A 323 -4.80 22.77 13.17
CA TYR A 323 -5.89 22.10 13.89
C TYR A 323 -5.51 21.74 15.34
N GLY A 324 -4.49 22.39 15.89
CA GLY A 324 -4.10 22.19 17.29
C GLY A 324 -3.08 21.07 17.53
N GLY A 325 -2.33 20.64 16.50
CA GLY A 325 -1.26 19.62 16.61
C GLY A 325 -0.02 20.03 17.42
N THR A 326 -0.17 20.71 18.54
CA THR A 326 0.88 21.03 19.52
C THR A 326 0.89 20.01 20.67
N GLU A 327 2.05 19.73 21.27
CA GLU A 327 2.15 18.82 22.43
C GLU A 327 1.25 19.23 23.62
N ASP A 328 0.93 20.52 23.73
CA ASP A 328 0.06 21.09 24.76
C ASP A 328 -1.45 20.89 24.49
N GLY A 329 -1.82 20.28 23.35
CA GLY A 329 -3.21 20.02 22.91
C GLY A 329 -3.75 18.65 23.29
N ALA A 330 -3.01 17.85 24.07
CA ALA A 330 -3.51 16.62 24.69
C ALA A 330 -4.27 16.97 25.99
N SER A 331 -5.44 17.59 25.86
CA SER A 331 -6.36 17.86 26.98
C SER A 331 -7.79 17.60 26.57
#